data_AF-A0AAF0ET44-F1
#
_entry.id   AF-A0AAF0ET44-F1
#
_cell.length_a   1.000
_cell.length_b   1.000
_cell.length_c   1.000
_cell.angle_alpha   90.00
_cell.angle_beta   90.00
_cell.angle_gamma   90.00
#
_symmetry.space_group_name_H-M   'P 1'
#
loop_
_entity.id
_entity.type
_entity.pdbx_description
1 polymer ?
#
loop_
_entity_poly.entity_id
_entity_poly.type
_entity_poly.pdbx_seq_one_letter_code
_entity_poly.pdbx_strand_id
1 'polypeptide(L)'
;MFARSSVTIARAARRTPLVRAYASGHGPSYNEPSGYLFGEKPPAPGTKRVKESWEDIWYYGFYGSLVAFGVLYYFKPDHSVRNWARPEAEKRLDESGREWRYKPTPYSGYPNGIP
;
A
#
# COMPACT_ATOMS: atom_id res chain seq x y z
N MET A 1 30.85 40.83 43.54
CA MET A 1 29.55 40.32 43.02
C MET A 1 29.48 40.66 41.55
N PHE A 2 29.51 39.65 40.66
CA PHE A 2 29.65 39.84 39.21
C PHE A 2 28.29 40.16 38.56
N ALA A 3 28.18 41.30 37.88
CA ALA A 3 27.01 41.66 37.10
C ALA A 3 26.97 40.82 35.80
N ARG A 4 25.88 40.08 35.60
CA ARG A 4 25.64 39.33 34.36
C ARG A 4 25.00 40.25 33.33
N SER A 5 25.74 40.58 32.28
CA SER A 5 25.22 41.29 31.12
C SER A 5 24.43 40.29 30.24
N SER A 6 23.11 40.46 30.15
CA SER A 6 22.28 39.69 29.22
C SER A 6 22.32 40.35 27.84
N VAL A 7 22.91 39.68 26.86
CA VAL A 7 22.86 40.11 25.45
C VAL A 7 21.65 39.47 24.79
N THR A 8 20.65 40.27 24.44
CA THR A 8 19.49 39.81 23.68
C THR A 8 19.78 39.98 22.19
N ILE A 9 19.98 38.88 21.46
CA ILE A 9 20.16 38.91 20.00
C ILE A 9 18.77 39.02 19.36
N ALA A 10 18.41 40.21 18.89
CA ALA A 10 17.21 40.42 18.09
C ALA A 10 17.43 39.85 16.67
N ARG A 11 16.76 38.74 16.35
CA ARG A 11 16.78 38.15 15.00
C ARG A 11 15.84 38.97 14.10
N ALA A 12 16.39 39.91 13.33
CA ALA A 12 15.63 40.68 12.36
C ALA A 12 15.03 39.75 11.28
N ALA A 13 13.71 39.61 11.26
CA ALA A 13 13.00 38.90 10.21
C ALA A 13 13.13 39.69 8.89
N ARG A 14 13.79 39.11 7.89
CA ARG A 14 13.90 39.70 6.55
C ARG A 14 12.53 39.66 5.88
N ARG A 15 11.86 40.80 5.75
CA ARG A 15 10.66 40.94 4.92
C ARG A 15 11.11 41.07 3.47
N THR A 16 10.96 40.03 2.68
CA THR A 16 11.10 40.12 1.22
C THR A 16 9.92 40.90 0.65
N PRO A 17 10.14 41.90 -0.22
CA PRO A 17 9.04 42.62 -0.86
C PRO A 17 8.26 41.66 -1.77
N LEU A 18 6.94 41.64 -1.60
CA LEU A 18 6.03 40.83 -2.40
C LEU A 18 5.96 41.46 -3.80
N VAL A 19 6.63 40.83 -4.78
CA VAL A 19 6.58 41.26 -6.17
C VAL A 19 5.18 40.93 -6.70
N ARG A 20 4.36 41.95 -6.92
CA ARG A 20 3.03 41.81 -7.54
C ARG A 20 3.22 41.66 -9.04
N ALA A 21 3.24 40.41 -9.51
CA ALA A 21 3.18 40.13 -10.95
C ALA A 21 1.76 40.44 -11.45
N TYR A 22 1.63 41.46 -12.30
CA TYR A 22 0.40 41.71 -13.05
C TYR A 22 0.35 40.77 -14.25
N ALA A 23 0.05 39.49 -14.01
CA ALA A 23 -0.29 38.55 -15.07
C ALA A 23 -1.80 38.64 -15.34
N SER A 24 -2.15 39.30 -16.45
CA SER A 24 -3.50 39.37 -16.98
C SER A 24 -4.00 37.99 -17.41
N GLY A 25 -5.08 37.51 -16.81
CA GLY A 25 -5.94 36.45 -17.35
C GLY A 25 -5.50 35.02 -17.06
N HIS A 26 -6.31 34.30 -16.26
CA HIS A 26 -6.33 32.84 -16.11
C HIS A 26 -5.08 32.16 -15.50
N GLY A 27 -4.42 32.78 -14.53
CA GLY A 27 -3.46 32.11 -13.65
C GLY A 27 -4.12 31.54 -12.39
N PRO A 28 -3.60 30.45 -11.78
CA PRO A 28 -4.11 29.95 -10.51
C PRO A 28 -4.06 31.08 -9.48
N SER A 29 -5.23 31.47 -8.96
CA SER A 29 -5.29 32.39 -7.83
C SER A 29 -4.50 31.77 -6.69
N TYR A 30 -3.47 32.48 -6.23
CA TYR A 30 -2.64 32.02 -5.12
C TYR A 30 -3.53 31.70 -3.92
N ASN A 31 -3.63 30.41 -3.57
CA ASN A 31 -4.39 29.95 -2.43
C ASN A 31 -3.53 30.14 -1.19
N GLU A 32 -3.83 31.18 -0.41
CA GLU A 32 -3.13 31.46 0.83
C GLU A 32 -3.31 30.29 1.83
N PRO A 33 -2.32 30.01 2.69
CA PRO A 33 -2.38 28.87 3.61
C PRO A 33 -3.49 29.06 4.64
N SER A 34 -4.69 28.56 4.33
CA SER A 34 -5.92 28.80 5.11
C SER A 34 -6.12 27.83 6.28
N GLY A 35 -5.23 26.85 6.44
CA GLY A 35 -5.33 25.81 7.48
C GLY A 35 -6.42 24.77 7.22
N TYR A 36 -7.16 24.89 6.12
CA TYR A 36 -8.18 23.93 5.71
C TYR A 36 -7.59 22.81 4.86
N LEU A 37 -7.97 21.57 5.15
CA LEU A 37 -7.61 20.40 4.36
C LEU A 37 -8.22 20.58 2.96
N PHE A 38 -7.37 20.85 1.96
CA PHE A 38 -7.74 21.16 0.55
C PHE A 38 -8.25 22.57 0.26
N GLY A 39 -8.11 23.52 1.20
CA GLY A 39 -8.48 24.93 0.97
C GLY A 39 -9.99 25.19 0.93
N GLU A 40 -10.79 24.19 1.27
CA GLU A 40 -12.24 24.32 1.33
C GLU A 40 -12.70 24.53 2.77
N LYS A 41 -13.57 25.52 2.96
CA LYS A 41 -14.23 25.71 4.25
C LYS A 41 -15.04 24.44 4.57
N PRO A 42 -14.87 23.83 5.76
CA PRO A 42 -15.71 22.71 6.17
C PRO A 42 -17.18 23.10 6.00
N PRO A 43 -18.02 22.23 5.42
CA PRO A 43 -19.44 22.52 5.30
C PRO A 43 -20.02 22.79 6.69
N ALA A 44 -21.03 23.66 6.76
CA ALA A 44 -21.70 23.97 8.01
C ALA A 44 -22.16 22.66 8.68
N PRO A 45 -22.12 22.56 10.02
CA PRO A 45 -22.52 21.34 10.72
C PRO A 45 -23.93 20.94 10.28
N GLY A 46 -24.04 19.77 9.63
CA GLY A 46 -25.30 19.27 9.05
C GLY A 46 -25.37 19.27 7.51
N THR A 47 -24.39 19.84 6.81
CA THR A 47 -24.29 19.78 5.34
C THR A 47 -23.25 18.74 4.93
N LYS A 48 -23.66 17.73 4.15
CA LYS A 48 -22.76 16.71 3.62
C LYS A 48 -22.07 17.23 2.36
N ARG A 49 -20.78 16.95 2.20
CA ARG A 49 -20.05 17.25 0.96
C ARG A 49 -20.76 16.59 -0.23
N VAL A 50 -20.97 17.35 -1.30
CA VAL A 50 -21.57 16.84 -2.54
C VAL A 50 -20.56 15.92 -3.19
N LYS A 51 -20.99 14.70 -3.53
CA LYS A 51 -20.16 13.72 -4.23
C LYS A 51 -19.83 14.27 -5.62
N GLU A 52 -18.56 14.26 -5.99
CA GLU A 52 -18.13 14.75 -7.30
C GLU A 52 -18.29 13.64 -8.36
N SER A 53 -18.63 13.98 -9.61
CA SER A 53 -18.92 12.98 -10.65
C SER A 53 -17.75 12.05 -10.98
N TRP A 54 -16.52 12.45 -10.67
CA TRP A 54 -15.32 11.62 -10.86
C TRP A 54 -15.12 10.60 -9.73
N GLU A 55 -15.70 10.86 -8.55
CA GLU A 55 -15.55 10.00 -7.37
C GLU A 55 -16.18 8.62 -7.64
N ASP A 56 -17.31 8.60 -8.37
CA ASP A 56 -17.94 7.36 -8.83
C ASP A 56 -17.04 6.54 -9.76
N ILE A 57 -16.51 7.14 -10.83
CA ILE A 57 -15.67 6.40 -11.79
C ILE A 57 -14.39 5.89 -11.12
N TRP A 58 -13.84 6.66 -10.18
CA TRP A 58 -12.67 6.23 -9.41
C TRP A 58 -12.99 5.04 -8.52
N TYR A 59 -14.10 5.08 -7.76
CA TYR A 59 -14.47 3.96 -6.91
C TYR A 59 -14.79 2.70 -7.71
N TYR A 60 -15.57 2.81 -8.77
CA TYR A 60 -15.87 1.65 -9.61
C TYR A 60 -14.65 1.12 -10.35
N GLY A 61 -13.80 2.02 -10.87
CA GLY A 61 -12.55 1.63 -11.52
C GLY A 61 -11.60 0.93 -10.55
N PHE A 62 -11.34 1.54 -9.39
CA PHE A 62 -10.42 1.01 -8.39
C PHE A 62 -10.94 -0.30 -7.79
N TYR A 63 -12.15 -0.31 -7.21
CA TYR A 63 -12.69 -1.52 -6.60
C TYR A 63 -13.02 -2.59 -7.65
N GLY A 64 -13.49 -2.19 -8.83
CA GLY A 64 -13.68 -3.11 -9.96
C GLY A 64 -12.37 -3.78 -10.37
N SER A 65 -11.26 -3.02 -10.42
CA SER A 65 -9.94 -3.58 -10.71
C SER A 65 -9.44 -4.54 -9.63
N LEU A 66 -9.68 -4.24 -8.34
CA LEU A 66 -9.31 -5.12 -7.23
C LEU A 66 -10.08 -6.44 -7.26
N VAL A 67 -11.39 -6.38 -7.53
CA VAL A 67 -12.22 -7.59 -7.66
C VAL A 67 -11.78 -8.40 -8.87
N ALA A 68 -11.59 -7.76 -10.03
CA ALA A 68 -11.12 -8.44 -11.25
C ALA A 68 -9.75 -9.09 -11.03
N PHE A 69 -8.82 -8.38 -10.37
CA PHE A 69 -7.51 -8.92 -10.01
C PHE A 69 -7.63 -10.11 -9.06
N GLY A 70 -8.49 -10.02 -8.04
CA GLY A 70 -8.73 -11.12 -7.09
C GLY A 70 -9.26 -12.38 -7.80
N VAL A 71 -10.21 -12.23 -8.72
CA VAL A 71 -10.74 -13.34 -9.53
C VAL A 71 -9.64 -13.94 -10.40
N LEU A 72 -8.89 -13.12 -11.14
CA LEU A 72 -7.80 -13.60 -11.98
C LEU A 72 -6.71 -14.31 -11.18
N TYR A 73 -6.37 -13.80 -10.00
CA TYR A 73 -5.38 -14.40 -9.12
C TYR A 73 -5.84 -15.74 -8.56
N TYR A 74 -7.12 -15.85 -8.16
CA TYR A 74 -7.69 -17.08 -7.62
C TYR A 74 -7.73 -18.21 -8.67
N PHE A 75 -8.12 -17.91 -9.90
CA PHE A 75 -8.18 -18.90 -10.98
C PHE A 75 -6.84 -19.07 -11.71
N LYS A 76 -5.77 -18.43 -11.23
CA LYS A 76 -4.45 -18.55 -11.86
C LYS A 76 -3.96 -20.00 -11.72
N PRO A 77 -3.64 -20.70 -12.83
CA PRO A 77 -3.08 -22.04 -12.76
C PRO A 77 -1.71 -22.07 -12.04
N ASP A 78 -1.52 -23.11 -11.23
CA ASP A 78 -0.26 -23.40 -10.55
C ASP A 78 0.78 -23.95 -11.53
N HIS A 79 1.64 -23.08 -12.04
CA HIS A 79 2.75 -23.43 -12.93
C HIS A 79 4.04 -23.83 -12.18
N SER A 80 3.93 -24.38 -10.96
CA SER A 80 5.12 -24.81 -10.21
C SER A 80 5.72 -26.08 -10.82
N VAL A 81 7.04 -26.10 -11.02
CA VAL A 81 7.79 -27.28 -11.52
C VAL A 81 7.51 -28.52 -10.68
N ARG A 82 7.26 -28.36 -9.37
CA ARG A 82 6.95 -29.46 -8.44
C ARG A 82 5.71 -30.27 -8.84
N ASN A 83 4.72 -29.63 -9.47
CA ASN A 83 3.48 -30.28 -9.88
C ASN A 83 3.72 -31.34 -10.96
N TRP A 84 4.71 -31.12 -11.85
CA TRP A 84 5.15 -32.12 -12.80
C TRP A 84 6.24 -33.03 -12.22
N ALA A 85 7.21 -32.44 -11.52
CA ALA A 85 8.39 -33.15 -11.05
C ALA A 85 8.06 -34.24 -10.03
N ARG A 86 7.06 -34.04 -9.16
CA ARG A 86 6.65 -35.04 -8.16
C ARG A 86 6.09 -36.32 -8.81
N PRO A 87 5.00 -36.28 -9.61
CA PRO A 87 4.46 -37.50 -10.21
C PRO A 87 5.45 -38.18 -11.16
N GLU A 88 6.25 -37.40 -11.90
CA GLU A 88 7.29 -37.98 -12.76
C GLU A 88 8.40 -38.67 -11.93
N ALA A 89 8.82 -38.06 -10.83
CA ALA A 89 9.80 -38.67 -9.92
C ALA A 89 9.24 -39.95 -9.27
N GLU A 90 7.98 -39.93 -8.83
CA GLU A 90 7.30 -41.11 -8.28
C GLU A 90 7.26 -42.25 -9.29
N LYS A 91 6.87 -41.96 -10.55
CA LYS A 91 6.86 -42.96 -11.63
C LYS A 91 8.23 -43.62 -11.84
N ARG A 92 9.31 -42.83 -11.88
CA ARG A 92 10.67 -43.37 -12.04
C ARG A 92 11.17 -44.12 -10.81
N LEU A 93 10.73 -43.72 -9.62
CA LEU A 93 11.06 -44.43 -8.39
C LEU A 93 10.34 -45.79 -8.32
N ASP A 94 9.08 -45.84 -8.72
CA ASP A 94 8.30 -47.08 -8.82
C ASP A 94 8.87 -48.03 -9.89
N GLU A 95 9.28 -47.51 -11.06
CA GLU A 95 9.99 -48.27 -12.09
C GLU A 95 11.36 -48.81 -11.61
N SER A 96 12.05 -48.05 -10.75
CA SER A 96 13.35 -48.46 -10.21
C SER A 96 13.25 -49.60 -9.18
N GLY A 97 12.04 -49.94 -8.71
CA GLY A 97 11.78 -51.07 -7.81
C GLY A 97 12.43 -50.95 -6.42
N ARG A 98 13.02 -49.81 -6.07
CA ARG A 98 13.64 -49.56 -4.75
C ARG A 98 12.60 -49.10 -3.74
N GLU A 99 12.74 -49.53 -2.50
CA GLU A 99 11.90 -49.02 -1.39
C GLU A 99 12.23 -47.55 -1.09
N TRP A 100 11.52 -46.65 -1.77
CA TRP A 100 11.73 -45.20 -1.63
C TRP A 100 10.82 -44.57 -0.58
N ARG A 101 9.69 -45.21 -0.24
CA ARG A 101 8.78 -44.75 0.82
C ARG A 101 9.36 -45.08 2.18
N TYR A 102 9.36 -44.10 3.07
CA TYR A 102 9.81 -44.25 4.45
C TYR A 102 8.92 -45.25 5.20
N LYS A 103 9.56 -46.25 5.85
CA LYS A 103 8.90 -47.16 6.80
C LYS A 103 9.19 -46.66 8.22
N PRO A 104 8.19 -46.19 8.97
CA PRO A 104 8.40 -45.79 10.35
C PRO A 104 8.84 -46.99 11.19
N THR A 105 9.79 -46.75 12.11
CA THR A 105 10.21 -47.78 13.06
C THR A 105 9.16 -47.94 14.15
N PRO A 106 8.99 -49.15 14.74
CA PRO A 106 7.99 -49.38 15.80
C PRO A 106 8.12 -48.48 17.03
N TYR A 107 9.30 -47.87 17.22
CA TYR A 107 9.62 -47.03 18.39
C TYR A 107 9.50 -45.52 18.12
N SER A 108 9.01 -45.10 16.95
CA SER A 108 8.96 -43.68 16.55
C SER A 108 7.90 -42.85 17.30
N GLY A 109 7.13 -43.44 18.22
CA GLY A 109 5.93 -42.83 18.82
C GLY A 109 4.75 -42.72 17.87
N TYR A 110 4.98 -42.93 16.57
CA TYR A 110 4.00 -42.90 15.48
C TYR A 110 4.17 -44.14 14.59
N PRO A 111 3.79 -45.33 15.09
CA PRO A 111 4.03 -46.60 14.41
C PRO A 111 3.26 -46.74 13.09
N ASN A 112 2.16 -45.99 12.93
CA ASN A 112 1.35 -45.97 11.72
C ASN A 112 1.61 -44.74 10.83
N GLY A 113 2.69 -43.99 11.10
CA GLY A 113 2.97 -42.70 10.44
C GLY A 113 2.44 -41.50 11.23
N ILE A 114 2.90 -40.30 10.85
CA ILE A 114 2.48 -39.03 11.45
C ILE A 114 0.99 -38.82 11.11
N PRO A 115 0.13 -38.41 12.08
CA PRO A 115 -1.28 -38.12 11.83
C PRO A 115 -1.51 -37.03 10.79
#